data_AF-A0A846DZL1-F1
#
_entry.id   AF-A0A846DZL1-F1
#
_cell.length_a   1.000
_cell.length_b   1.000
_cell.length_c   1.000
_cell.angle_alpha   90.00
_cell.angle_beta   90.00
_cell.angle_gamma   90.00
#
_symmetry.space_group_name_H-M   'P 1'
#
loop_
_entity.id
_entity.type
_entity.pdbx_description
1 polymer ?
#
loop_
_entity_poly.entity_id
_entity_poly.type
_entity_poly.pdbx_seq_one_letter_code
_entity_poly.pdbx_strand_id
1 'polypeptide(L)'
;RQSENLYEQIELLQTLTRMKGLDFNTGFGGPAEEVTVEDLVNEVYEKASLIPQMGGSPLWAVVRHAAGLLNKIDIGLSDAVTDILVRQKQISVGRAYSETSLISRPLPRADIMEKICTLCREDIRDRVLTQEILIYLGLLIKSEPDLFKGLLTLRVGYLILLLTSELAAELGVTQAEAYEQLMHLSPFEIKVRLRQVLAGYEGMNQKLRQQELLHVQQKEQEIEWVVELADDQSEPPATGSWLRKRQLDGALNRVPEGFYPRVWQLLKHCKGLVVGDKLERRNRLDSELLLAEMTSGERNFALQVEHLLNKIDAPEYRQINIEALLELAAIAERNPGLKIEEYIVLDILIGHAVRQAWLENHPEQVDRYDEFKAIAWSSFYQMSPYRVAGYIVKAFRFLTEFGPVSAKTAYTS
;
A
#
# COMPACT_ATOMS: atom_id res chain seq x y z
N ARG A 1 -15.77 -29.18 -8.20
CA ARG A 1 -16.65 -30.17 -8.88
C ARG A 1 -18.13 -29.93 -8.57
N GLN A 2 -18.51 -29.61 -7.34
CA GLN A 2 -19.93 -29.47 -6.95
C GLN A 2 -20.45 -28.02 -6.91
N SER A 3 -19.59 -27.01 -6.83
CA SER A 3 -20.03 -25.61 -6.75
C SER A 3 -20.49 -25.10 -8.11
N GLU A 4 -21.66 -24.46 -8.15
CA GLU A 4 -22.18 -23.69 -9.30
C GLU A 4 -21.95 -22.17 -9.14
N ASN A 5 -21.45 -21.74 -7.98
CA ASN A 5 -21.22 -20.33 -7.68
C ASN A 5 -19.86 -19.88 -8.21
N LEU A 6 -19.85 -18.96 -9.18
CA LEU A 6 -18.62 -18.45 -9.79
C LEU A 6 -17.66 -17.78 -8.79
N TYR A 7 -18.17 -17.18 -7.71
CA TYR A 7 -17.34 -16.63 -6.65
C TYR A 7 -16.58 -17.72 -5.89
N GLU A 8 -17.25 -18.82 -5.57
CA GLU A 8 -16.60 -19.95 -4.89
C GLU A 8 -15.63 -20.67 -5.85
N GLN A 9 -16.04 -20.85 -7.11
CA GLN A 9 -15.18 -21.47 -8.12
C GLN A 9 -13.86 -20.72 -8.29
N ILE A 10 -13.88 -19.38 -8.38
CA ILE A 10 -12.65 -18.61 -8.59
C ILE A 10 -11.70 -18.65 -7.40
N GLU A 11 -12.22 -18.64 -6.16
CA GLU A 11 -11.40 -18.80 -4.94
C GLU A 11 -10.74 -20.18 -4.84
N LEU A 12 -11.48 -21.23 -5.22
CA LEU A 12 -10.94 -22.59 -5.29
C LEU A 12 -9.86 -22.70 -6.37
N LEU A 13 -10.08 -22.10 -7.54
CA LEU A 13 -9.11 -22.09 -8.64
C LEU A 13 -7.88 -21.26 -8.30
N GLN A 14 -8.00 -20.13 -7.59
CA GLN A 14 -6.85 -19.39 -7.06
C GLN A 14 -6.01 -20.27 -6.13
N THR A 15 -6.68 -20.97 -5.20
CA THR A 15 -5.99 -21.89 -4.28
C THR A 15 -5.27 -23.01 -5.03
N LEU A 16 -5.92 -23.60 -6.03
CA LEU A 16 -5.36 -24.67 -6.85
C LEU A 16 -4.19 -24.17 -7.71
N THR A 17 -4.32 -23.00 -8.32
CA THR A 17 -3.26 -22.33 -9.08
C THR A 17 -2.01 -22.13 -8.22
N ARG A 18 -2.18 -21.64 -6.98
CA ARG A 18 -1.07 -21.47 -6.04
C ARG A 18 -0.41 -22.80 -5.65
N MET A 19 -1.17 -23.88 -5.54
CA MET A 19 -0.67 -25.19 -5.11
C MET A 19 -0.02 -26.02 -6.22
N LYS A 20 -0.52 -25.89 -7.46
CA LYS A 20 -0.19 -26.82 -8.56
C LYS A 20 0.22 -26.14 -9.87
N GLY A 21 0.03 -24.83 -10.00
CA GLY A 21 0.21 -24.10 -11.26
C GLY A 21 -1.00 -24.15 -12.18
N LEU A 22 -0.97 -23.35 -13.25
CA LEU A 22 -2.04 -23.24 -14.25
C LEU A 22 -2.12 -24.48 -15.16
N ASP A 23 -0.97 -25.07 -15.51
CA ASP A 23 -0.87 -26.25 -16.38
C ASP A 23 -1.32 -27.56 -15.70
N PHE A 24 -1.77 -27.49 -14.45
CA PHE A 24 -2.14 -28.70 -13.71
C PHE A 24 -3.43 -29.32 -14.25
N ASN A 25 -3.34 -30.57 -14.73
CA ASN A 25 -4.51 -31.34 -15.13
C ASN A 25 -5.41 -31.68 -13.93
N THR A 26 -6.64 -31.19 -13.98
CA THR A 26 -7.64 -31.32 -12.91
C THR A 26 -8.43 -32.64 -12.95
N GLY A 27 -8.25 -33.42 -14.03
CA GLY A 27 -8.97 -34.66 -14.27
C GLY A 27 -10.47 -34.49 -14.49
N PHE A 28 -10.94 -33.29 -14.84
CA PHE A 28 -12.36 -33.02 -15.15
C PHE A 28 -12.76 -33.51 -16.55
N GLY A 29 -11.84 -33.53 -17.53
CA GLY A 29 -12.08 -34.06 -18.88
C GLY A 29 -12.12 -35.60 -18.96
N GLY A 30 -11.98 -36.29 -17.82
CA GLY A 30 -11.92 -37.75 -17.77
C GLY A 30 -10.64 -38.31 -18.40
N PRO A 31 -10.63 -39.59 -18.82
CA PRO A 31 -9.43 -40.22 -19.37
C PRO A 31 -9.01 -39.75 -20.77
N ALA A 32 -9.90 -39.05 -21.48
CA ALA A 32 -9.77 -38.76 -22.91
C ALA A 32 -9.39 -37.30 -23.21
N GLU A 33 -9.56 -36.39 -22.25
CA GLU A 33 -9.34 -34.97 -22.43
C GLU A 33 -8.65 -34.38 -21.19
N GLU A 34 -7.59 -33.62 -21.43
CA GLU A 34 -6.92 -32.84 -20.41
C GLU A 34 -7.68 -31.55 -20.17
N VAL A 35 -8.03 -31.29 -18.91
CA VAL A 35 -8.65 -30.03 -18.50
C VAL A 35 -7.76 -29.44 -17.43
N THR A 36 -7.01 -28.42 -17.81
CA THR A 36 -6.05 -27.73 -16.93
C THR A 36 -6.75 -26.76 -15.98
N VAL A 37 -6.02 -26.23 -15.00
CA VAL A 37 -6.53 -25.13 -14.17
C VAL A 37 -6.74 -23.88 -15.04
N GLU A 38 -5.86 -23.63 -16.01
CA GLU A 38 -6.02 -22.53 -16.98
C GLU A 38 -7.35 -22.60 -17.74
N ASP A 39 -7.73 -23.78 -18.22
CA ASP A 39 -8.99 -24.00 -18.93
C ASP A 39 -10.19 -23.64 -18.05
N LEU A 40 -10.19 -24.09 -16.79
CA LEU A 40 -11.27 -23.80 -15.84
C LEU A 40 -11.32 -22.32 -15.46
N VAL A 41 -10.17 -21.64 -15.31
CA VAL A 41 -10.15 -20.20 -15.04
C VAL A 41 -10.65 -19.41 -16.25
N ASN A 42 -10.32 -19.83 -17.48
CA ASN A 42 -10.89 -19.24 -18.69
C ASN A 42 -12.41 -19.46 -18.78
N GLU A 43 -12.91 -20.65 -18.46
CA GLU A 43 -14.34 -20.94 -18.42
C GLU A 43 -15.08 -20.02 -17.42
N VAL A 44 -14.53 -19.85 -16.20
CA VAL A 44 -15.09 -18.94 -15.20
C VAL A 44 -15.04 -17.49 -15.68
N TYR A 45 -13.93 -17.07 -16.31
CA TYR A 45 -13.79 -15.74 -16.89
C TYR A 45 -14.87 -15.45 -17.94
N GLU A 46 -15.09 -16.39 -18.88
CA GLU A 46 -16.09 -16.26 -19.93
C GLU A 46 -17.50 -16.25 -19.35
N LYS A 47 -17.83 -17.21 -18.48
CA LYS A 47 -19.14 -17.26 -17.82
C LYS A 47 -19.45 -15.98 -17.07
N ALA A 48 -18.51 -15.47 -16.26
CA ALA A 48 -18.69 -14.25 -15.49
C ALA A 48 -18.83 -13.00 -16.38
N SER A 49 -18.21 -13.00 -17.55
CA SER A 49 -18.27 -11.89 -18.52
C SER A 49 -19.53 -11.91 -19.39
N LEU A 50 -20.11 -13.09 -19.65
CA LEU A 50 -21.21 -13.31 -20.59
C LEU A 50 -22.61 -13.32 -19.96
N ILE A 51 -22.73 -13.17 -18.65
CA ILE A 51 -24.02 -12.99 -17.94
C ILE A 51 -24.94 -11.92 -18.57
N PRO A 52 -24.44 -10.83 -19.20
CA PRO A 52 -25.27 -9.91 -19.99
C PRO A 52 -26.11 -10.56 -21.08
N GLN A 53 -25.60 -11.61 -21.72
CA GLN A 53 -26.34 -12.35 -22.75
C GLN A 53 -27.49 -13.18 -22.15
N MET A 54 -27.49 -13.35 -20.82
CA MET A 54 -28.51 -14.06 -20.04
C MET A 54 -29.39 -13.11 -19.20
N GLY A 55 -29.31 -11.79 -19.43
CA GLY A 55 -30.16 -10.79 -18.78
C GLY A 55 -29.68 -10.26 -17.43
N GLY A 56 -28.44 -10.56 -17.01
CA GLY A 56 -27.82 -10.00 -15.79
C GLY A 56 -26.65 -9.04 -16.09
N SER A 57 -25.98 -8.53 -15.06
CA SER A 57 -24.71 -7.79 -15.21
C SER A 57 -23.51 -8.74 -15.11
N PRO A 58 -22.35 -8.43 -15.71
CA PRO A 58 -21.14 -9.21 -15.50
C PRO A 58 -20.75 -9.22 -14.02
N LEU A 59 -20.23 -10.34 -13.53
CA LEU A 59 -19.67 -10.41 -12.18
C LEU A 59 -18.25 -9.85 -12.19
N TRP A 60 -18.12 -8.51 -12.19
CA TRP A 60 -16.84 -7.83 -12.40
C TRP A 60 -15.72 -8.25 -11.44
N ALA A 61 -16.05 -8.51 -10.17
CA ALA A 61 -15.07 -9.00 -9.20
C ALA A 61 -14.48 -10.35 -9.63
N VAL A 62 -15.31 -11.26 -10.16
CA VAL A 62 -14.87 -12.57 -10.68
C VAL A 62 -14.09 -12.40 -11.99
N VAL A 63 -14.55 -11.52 -12.88
CA VAL A 63 -13.86 -11.21 -14.15
C VAL A 63 -12.45 -10.68 -13.88
N ARG A 64 -12.30 -9.72 -12.97
CA ARG A 64 -10.99 -9.18 -12.56
C ARG A 64 -10.12 -10.25 -11.90
N HIS A 65 -10.70 -11.10 -11.07
CA HIS A 65 -9.96 -12.16 -10.39
C HIS A 65 -9.42 -13.17 -11.41
N ALA A 66 -10.26 -13.68 -12.30
CA ALA A 66 -9.85 -14.63 -13.34
C ALA A 66 -8.86 -14.01 -14.34
N ALA A 67 -9.07 -12.76 -14.76
CA ALA A 67 -8.10 -12.04 -15.60
C ALA A 67 -6.74 -11.87 -14.92
N GLY A 68 -6.74 -11.61 -13.62
CA GLY A 68 -5.53 -11.52 -12.81
C GLY A 68 -4.78 -12.85 -12.74
N LEU A 69 -5.47 -13.96 -12.48
CA LEU A 69 -4.89 -15.31 -12.45
C LEU A 69 -4.24 -15.71 -13.79
N LEU A 70 -4.90 -15.34 -14.89
CA LEU A 70 -4.43 -15.60 -16.25
C LEU A 70 -3.38 -14.58 -16.73
N ASN A 71 -2.98 -13.61 -15.90
CA ASN A 71 -2.11 -12.49 -16.26
C ASN A 71 -2.52 -11.81 -17.59
N LYS A 72 -3.82 -11.61 -17.81
CA LYS A 72 -4.32 -10.96 -19.04
C LYS A 72 -3.79 -9.52 -19.11
N ILE A 73 -3.28 -9.15 -20.28
CA ILE A 73 -2.74 -7.82 -20.58
C ILE A 73 -3.69 -7.14 -21.56
N ASP A 74 -4.19 -5.96 -21.19
CA ASP A 74 -5.04 -5.18 -22.09
C ASP A 74 -4.24 -4.68 -23.30
N ILE A 75 -4.85 -4.74 -24.48
CA ILE A 75 -4.21 -4.33 -25.74
C ILE A 75 -3.87 -2.83 -25.78
N GLY A 76 -4.65 -1.99 -25.09
CA GLY A 76 -4.49 -0.53 -25.07
C GLY A 76 -3.57 -0.02 -23.97
N LEU A 77 -2.98 -0.90 -23.14
CA LEU A 77 -2.18 -0.49 -21.98
C LEU A 77 -0.95 0.36 -22.37
N SER A 78 -0.20 -0.06 -23.38
CA SER A 78 1.01 0.65 -23.83
C SER A 78 0.67 2.02 -24.44
N ASP A 79 -0.43 2.10 -25.19
CA ASP A 79 -0.93 3.35 -25.77
C ASP A 79 -1.38 4.33 -24.68
N ALA A 80 -2.11 3.83 -23.69
CA ALA A 80 -2.56 4.65 -22.56
C ALA A 80 -1.40 5.22 -21.73
N VAL A 81 -0.38 4.40 -21.46
CA VAL A 81 0.85 4.86 -20.80
C VAL A 81 1.54 5.92 -21.65
N THR A 82 1.68 5.68 -22.96
CA THR A 82 2.29 6.64 -23.88
C THR A 82 1.53 7.97 -23.91
N ASP A 83 0.20 7.94 -23.96
CA ASP A 83 -0.67 9.11 -23.95
C ASP A 83 -0.49 10.00 -22.71
N ILE A 84 -0.22 9.39 -21.57
CA ILE A 84 0.08 10.08 -20.32
C ILE A 84 1.47 10.73 -20.39
N LEU A 85 2.48 9.98 -20.82
CA LEU A 85 3.88 10.42 -20.84
C LEU A 85 4.14 11.56 -21.82
N VAL A 86 3.54 11.52 -23.03
CA VAL A 86 3.72 12.58 -24.04
C VAL A 86 3.18 13.93 -23.58
N ARG A 87 2.26 13.94 -22.61
CA ARG A 87 1.74 15.14 -21.95
C ARG A 87 2.58 15.58 -20.75
N GLN A 88 3.85 15.14 -20.71
CA GLN A 88 4.83 15.49 -19.69
C GLN A 88 4.39 15.07 -18.28
N LYS A 89 3.67 13.95 -18.17
CA LYS A 89 3.30 13.35 -16.90
C LYS A 89 4.16 12.12 -16.66
N GLN A 90 4.43 11.81 -15.40
CA GLN A 90 5.04 10.55 -14.99
C GLN A 90 3.98 9.63 -14.39
N ILE A 91 4.22 8.32 -14.40
CA ILE A 91 3.34 7.34 -13.78
C ILE A 91 4.11 6.63 -12.68
N SER A 92 3.50 6.48 -11.52
CA SER A 92 4.01 5.63 -10.45
C SER A 92 3.04 4.47 -10.21
N VAL A 93 3.55 3.25 -10.34
CA VAL A 93 2.82 1.99 -10.16
C VAL A 93 3.29 1.31 -8.88
N GLY A 94 2.35 0.88 -8.03
CA GLY A 94 2.63 0.15 -6.81
C GLY A 94 3.25 0.98 -5.68
N ARG A 95 3.98 0.32 -4.77
CA ARG A 95 4.60 0.97 -3.61
C ARG A 95 5.84 1.78 -4.03
N ALA A 96 5.92 3.02 -3.58
CA ALA A 96 6.85 4.04 -4.07
C ALA A 96 8.24 4.01 -3.40
N TYR A 97 8.72 2.83 -2.99
CA TYR A 97 9.96 2.63 -2.22
C TYR A 97 11.20 2.44 -3.10
N SER A 98 11.02 2.35 -4.41
CA SER A 98 12.10 2.08 -5.37
C SER A 98 11.94 2.89 -6.66
N GLU A 99 13.06 3.16 -7.34
CA GLU A 99 13.06 3.74 -8.70
C GLU A 99 12.33 2.87 -9.73
N THR A 100 12.22 1.57 -9.45
CA THR A 100 11.51 0.63 -10.34
C THR A 100 10.01 0.92 -10.43
N SER A 101 9.43 1.67 -9.48
CA SER A 101 8.01 2.05 -9.48
C SER A 101 7.65 3.18 -10.46
N LEU A 102 8.64 3.93 -10.94
CA LEU A 102 8.42 5.06 -11.85
C LEU A 102 8.47 4.61 -13.31
N ILE A 103 7.45 5.02 -14.07
CA ILE A 103 7.41 4.94 -15.53
C ILE A 103 7.51 6.39 -16.03
N SER A 104 8.69 6.75 -16.53
CA SER A 104 9.01 8.07 -17.07
C SER A 104 9.29 8.06 -18.58
N ARG A 105 9.30 6.87 -19.19
CA ARG A 105 9.48 6.65 -20.62
C ARG A 105 8.49 5.60 -21.12
N PRO A 106 8.07 5.64 -22.40
CA PRO A 106 7.19 4.61 -22.96
C PRO A 106 7.82 3.22 -22.80
N LEU A 107 7.01 2.25 -22.41
CA LEU A 107 7.41 0.87 -22.21
C LEU A 107 6.49 -0.07 -23.01
N PRO A 108 7.01 -1.22 -23.50
CA PRO A 108 6.19 -2.30 -24.02
C PRO A 108 5.17 -2.78 -22.99
N ARG A 109 4.02 -3.29 -23.46
CA ARG A 109 2.95 -3.83 -22.59
C ARG A 109 3.43 -4.93 -21.63
N ALA A 110 4.39 -5.76 -22.05
CA ALA A 110 4.96 -6.82 -21.23
C ALA A 110 5.72 -6.24 -20.03
N ASP A 111 6.61 -5.27 -20.26
CA ASP A 111 7.39 -4.59 -19.22
C ASP A 111 6.49 -3.81 -18.24
N ILE A 112 5.41 -3.19 -18.74
CA ILE A 112 4.41 -2.53 -17.88
C ILE A 112 3.72 -3.57 -16.99
N MET A 113 3.29 -4.70 -17.57
CA MET A 113 2.66 -5.77 -16.82
C MET A 113 3.61 -6.38 -15.78
N GLU A 114 4.88 -6.60 -16.13
CA GLU A 114 5.89 -7.08 -15.19
C GLU A 114 6.00 -6.13 -13.99
N LYS A 115 6.09 -4.81 -14.23
CA LYS A 115 6.07 -3.81 -13.16
C LYS A 115 4.81 -3.89 -12.31
N ILE A 116 3.63 -4.03 -12.92
CA ILE A 116 2.35 -4.20 -12.20
C ILE A 116 2.39 -5.47 -11.35
N CYS A 117 2.81 -6.61 -11.90
CA CYS A 117 2.92 -7.88 -11.17
C CYS A 117 3.86 -7.82 -9.98
N THR A 118 4.99 -7.11 -10.10
CA THR A 118 6.00 -6.99 -9.05
C THR A 118 5.61 -5.97 -7.97
N LEU A 119 4.88 -4.91 -8.32
CA LEU A 119 4.72 -3.75 -7.43
C LEU A 119 3.29 -3.52 -6.91
N CYS A 120 2.27 -4.10 -7.56
CA CYS A 120 0.88 -4.05 -7.08
C CYS A 120 0.67 -4.94 -5.85
N ARG A 121 -0.48 -4.78 -5.20
CA ARG A 121 -0.81 -5.40 -3.91
C ARG A 121 -0.86 -6.94 -4.00
N GLU A 122 -0.91 -7.60 -2.85
CA GLU A 122 -1.04 -9.07 -2.77
C GLU A 122 -2.30 -9.58 -3.50
N ASP A 123 -3.35 -8.76 -3.55
CA ASP A 123 -4.57 -9.07 -4.28
C ASP A 123 -4.34 -9.02 -5.80
N ILE A 124 -4.53 -10.16 -6.46
CA ILE A 124 -4.31 -10.29 -7.90
C ILE A 124 -5.29 -9.44 -8.73
N ARG A 125 -6.46 -9.10 -8.16
CA ARG A 125 -7.45 -8.22 -8.80
C ARG A 125 -6.93 -6.78 -8.93
N ASP A 126 -6.04 -6.34 -8.02
CA ASP A 126 -5.42 -5.01 -8.05
C ASP A 126 -4.58 -4.80 -9.32
N ARG A 127 -4.00 -5.88 -9.86
CA ARG A 127 -3.23 -5.83 -11.12
C ARG A 127 -4.12 -5.44 -12.29
N VAL A 128 -5.32 -6.01 -12.35
CA VAL A 128 -6.32 -5.72 -13.40
C VAL A 128 -6.88 -4.31 -13.21
N LEU A 129 -7.23 -3.95 -11.97
CA LEU A 129 -7.71 -2.61 -11.66
C LEU A 129 -6.66 -1.53 -11.99
N THR A 130 -5.38 -1.79 -11.73
CA THR A 130 -4.28 -0.88 -12.09
C THR A 130 -4.19 -0.66 -13.59
N GLN A 131 -4.32 -1.72 -14.40
CA GLN A 131 -4.40 -1.60 -15.87
C GLN A 131 -5.61 -0.76 -16.30
N GLU A 132 -6.79 -1.06 -15.75
CA GLU A 132 -8.04 -0.31 -16.03
C GLU A 132 -7.85 1.19 -15.73
N ILE A 133 -7.34 1.53 -14.55
CA ILE A 133 -7.10 2.93 -14.17
C ILE A 133 -6.10 3.60 -15.12
N LEU A 134 -5.01 2.94 -15.52
CA LEU A 134 -4.07 3.49 -16.49
C LEU A 134 -4.73 3.80 -17.84
N ILE A 135 -5.58 2.88 -18.32
CA ILE A 135 -6.35 3.07 -19.56
C ILE A 135 -7.31 4.25 -19.43
N TYR A 136 -8.02 4.34 -18.31
CA TYR A 136 -8.95 5.45 -18.07
C TYR A 136 -8.22 6.78 -17.93
N LEU A 137 -7.05 6.83 -17.28
CA LEU A 137 -6.21 8.03 -17.21
C LEU A 137 -5.73 8.44 -18.60
N GLY A 138 -5.28 7.49 -19.43
CA GLY A 138 -4.90 7.75 -20.83
C GLY A 138 -6.06 8.30 -21.66
N LEU A 139 -7.28 7.82 -21.44
CA LEU A 139 -8.46 8.36 -22.09
C LEU A 139 -8.83 9.77 -21.57
N LEU A 140 -8.86 9.95 -20.25
CA LEU A 140 -9.26 11.21 -19.61
C LEU A 140 -8.26 12.33 -19.90
N ILE A 141 -6.97 12.05 -19.95
CA ILE A 141 -5.95 13.08 -20.26
C ILE A 141 -6.04 13.56 -21.71
N LYS A 142 -6.62 12.73 -22.60
CA LYS A 142 -6.98 13.13 -23.97
C LYS A 142 -8.26 13.96 -24.03
N SER A 143 -9.31 13.53 -23.33
CA SER A 143 -10.64 14.17 -23.43
C SER A 143 -10.80 15.40 -22.55
N GLU A 144 -10.20 15.43 -21.37
CA GLU A 144 -10.37 16.45 -20.33
C GLU A 144 -9.00 16.79 -19.67
N PRO A 145 -8.04 17.37 -20.41
CA PRO A 145 -6.68 17.61 -19.94
C PRO A 145 -6.60 18.54 -18.72
N ASP A 146 -7.61 19.39 -18.52
CA ASP A 146 -7.68 20.32 -17.38
C ASP A 146 -7.73 19.60 -16.02
N LEU A 147 -8.26 18.37 -15.97
CA LEU A 147 -8.27 17.53 -14.76
C LEU A 147 -6.86 17.16 -14.27
N PHE A 148 -5.85 17.35 -15.12
CA PHE A 148 -4.46 16.96 -14.86
C PHE A 148 -3.54 18.17 -14.66
N LYS A 149 -4.08 19.39 -14.57
CA LYS A 149 -3.31 20.59 -14.22
C LYS A 149 -2.76 20.44 -12.79
N GLY A 150 -1.50 20.83 -12.59
CA GLY A 150 -0.81 20.66 -11.31
C GLY A 150 -0.35 19.22 -10.99
N LEU A 151 -0.82 18.20 -11.72
CA LEU A 151 -0.41 16.81 -11.51
C LEU A 151 0.79 16.49 -12.37
N LEU A 152 2.00 16.41 -11.81
CA LEU A 152 3.19 15.99 -12.57
C LEU A 152 3.34 14.47 -12.60
N THR A 153 3.01 13.81 -11.48
CA THR A 153 3.10 12.36 -11.35
C THR A 153 1.74 11.74 -11.00
N LEU A 154 1.26 10.83 -11.85
CA LEU A 154 0.04 10.06 -11.63
C LEU A 154 0.34 8.80 -10.83
N ARG A 155 -0.13 8.76 -9.59
CA ARG A 155 0.06 7.63 -8.67
C ARG A 155 -1.14 6.72 -8.69
N VAL A 156 -1.06 5.63 -9.44
CA VAL A 156 -2.22 4.75 -9.67
C VAL A 156 -2.72 4.12 -8.36
N GLY A 157 -1.81 3.61 -7.52
CA GLY A 157 -2.18 3.02 -6.23
C GLY A 157 -2.81 4.02 -5.25
N TYR A 158 -2.48 5.31 -5.36
CA TYR A 158 -3.08 6.38 -4.57
C TYR A 158 -4.48 6.74 -5.07
N LEU A 159 -4.68 6.75 -6.39
CA LEU A 159 -6.00 6.97 -6.98
C LEU A 159 -6.97 5.84 -6.61
N ILE A 160 -6.52 4.58 -6.63
CA ILE A 160 -7.32 3.43 -6.15
C ILE A 160 -7.70 3.61 -4.68
N LEU A 161 -6.77 4.06 -3.85
CA LEU A 161 -7.04 4.34 -2.45
C LEU A 161 -8.05 5.47 -2.27
N LEU A 162 -7.96 6.55 -3.04
CA LEU A 162 -8.91 7.65 -3.02
C LEU A 162 -10.31 7.18 -3.40
N LEU A 163 -10.43 6.40 -4.47
CA LEU A 163 -11.69 5.78 -4.89
C LEU A 163 -12.29 4.93 -3.76
N THR A 164 -11.45 4.15 -3.09
CA THR A 164 -11.87 3.32 -1.95
C THR A 164 -12.34 4.18 -0.77
N SER A 165 -11.60 5.24 -0.42
CA SER A 165 -11.95 6.14 0.68
C SER A 165 -13.26 6.90 0.43
N GLU A 166 -13.49 7.37 -0.79
CA GLU A 166 -14.76 8.01 -1.15
C GLU A 166 -15.93 7.03 -1.06
N LEU A 167 -15.75 5.81 -1.59
CA LEU A 167 -16.77 4.77 -1.53
C LEU A 167 -17.07 4.34 -0.09
N ALA A 168 -16.05 4.27 0.77
CA ALA A 168 -16.21 3.99 2.20
C ALA A 168 -17.05 5.07 2.90
N ALA A 169 -16.76 6.34 2.60
CA ALA A 169 -17.51 7.46 3.16
C ALA A 169 -18.96 7.51 2.65
N GLU A 170 -19.19 7.23 1.36
CA GLU A 170 -20.52 7.18 0.74
C GLU A 170 -21.39 6.07 1.33
N LEU A 171 -20.81 4.89 1.56
CA LEU A 171 -21.53 3.71 2.05
C LEU A 171 -21.56 3.59 3.58
N GLY A 172 -20.78 4.39 4.31
CA GLY A 172 -20.64 4.29 5.76
C GLY A 172 -19.98 2.97 6.22
N VAL A 173 -19.09 2.40 5.41
CA VAL A 173 -18.42 1.11 5.65
C VAL A 173 -16.92 1.27 5.88
N THR A 174 -16.26 0.22 6.33
CA THR A 174 -14.80 0.23 6.47
C THR A 174 -14.11 0.32 5.11
N GLN A 175 -12.87 0.84 5.06
CA GLN A 175 -12.10 0.89 3.80
C GLN A 175 -11.90 -0.50 3.17
N ALA A 176 -11.80 -1.56 3.97
CA ALA A 176 -11.68 -2.93 3.45
C ALA A 176 -12.98 -3.39 2.75
N GLU A 177 -14.14 -3.09 3.34
CA GLU A 177 -15.43 -3.41 2.72
C GLU A 177 -15.67 -2.57 1.46
N ALA A 178 -15.32 -1.28 1.51
CA ALA A 178 -15.39 -0.42 0.34
C ALA A 178 -14.47 -0.90 -0.80
N TYR A 179 -13.29 -1.41 -0.48
CA TYR A 179 -12.38 -1.97 -1.48
C TYR A 179 -12.98 -3.21 -2.15
N GLU A 180 -13.63 -4.09 -1.39
CA GLU A 180 -14.39 -5.19 -1.99
C GLU A 180 -15.50 -4.66 -2.89
N GLN A 181 -16.29 -3.68 -2.45
CA GLN A 181 -17.32 -3.06 -3.30
C GLN A 181 -16.74 -2.43 -4.57
N LEU A 182 -15.58 -1.80 -4.50
CA LEU A 182 -14.86 -1.24 -5.65
C LEU A 182 -14.58 -2.33 -6.71
N MET A 183 -14.22 -3.54 -6.27
CA MET A 183 -13.97 -4.68 -7.17
C MET A 183 -15.22 -5.19 -7.87
N HIS A 184 -16.41 -4.88 -7.35
CA HIS A 184 -17.70 -5.23 -8.00
C HIS A 184 -18.17 -4.19 -9.01
N LEU A 185 -17.62 -2.97 -9.00
CA LEU A 185 -18.04 -1.91 -9.91
C LEU A 185 -17.66 -2.22 -11.37
N SER A 186 -18.52 -1.85 -12.30
CA SER A 186 -18.22 -1.94 -13.73
C SER A 186 -17.08 -1.01 -14.15
N PRO A 187 -16.39 -1.32 -15.26
CA PRO A 187 -15.41 -0.43 -15.90
C PRO A 187 -15.89 1.03 -16.04
N PHE A 188 -17.16 1.22 -16.41
CA PHE A 188 -17.75 2.55 -16.56
C PHE A 188 -17.88 3.27 -15.21
N GLU A 189 -18.39 2.60 -14.18
CA GLU A 189 -18.52 3.18 -12.84
C GLU A 189 -17.17 3.57 -12.26
N ILE A 190 -16.13 2.73 -12.42
CA ILE A 190 -14.77 3.05 -11.98
C ILE A 190 -14.24 4.27 -12.71
N LYS A 191 -14.41 4.36 -14.04
CA LYS A 191 -14.00 5.52 -14.82
C LYS A 191 -14.70 6.81 -14.36
N VAL A 192 -16.01 6.75 -14.12
CA VAL A 192 -16.80 7.92 -13.65
C VAL A 192 -16.30 8.39 -12.29
N ARG A 193 -16.09 7.46 -11.35
CA ARG A 193 -15.54 7.78 -10.03
C ARG A 193 -14.12 8.34 -10.14
N LEU A 194 -13.27 7.76 -10.98
CA LEU A 194 -11.91 8.27 -11.20
C LEU A 194 -11.90 9.71 -11.72
N ARG A 195 -12.81 10.04 -12.64
CA ARG A 195 -12.99 11.41 -13.11
C ARG A 195 -13.41 12.35 -11.98
N GLN A 196 -14.32 11.93 -11.10
CA GLN A 196 -14.74 12.71 -9.93
C GLN A 196 -13.58 12.95 -8.96
N VAL A 197 -12.78 11.91 -8.67
CA VAL A 197 -11.55 11.99 -7.88
C VAL A 197 -10.58 13.02 -8.45
N LEU A 198 -10.36 13.01 -9.76
CA LEU A 198 -9.46 13.94 -10.44
C LEU A 198 -10.02 15.38 -10.43
N ALA A 199 -11.33 15.55 -10.61
CA ALA A 199 -11.98 16.86 -10.54
C ALA A 199 -11.94 17.47 -9.13
N GLY A 200 -12.03 16.64 -8.10
CA GLY A 200 -11.95 17.03 -6.69
C GLY A 200 -10.54 16.96 -6.07
N TYR A 201 -9.50 16.71 -6.89
CA TYR A 201 -8.20 16.25 -6.40
C TYR A 201 -7.52 17.18 -5.40
N GLU A 202 -7.59 18.51 -5.59
CA GLU A 202 -7.02 19.48 -4.63
C GLU A 202 -7.70 19.39 -3.26
N GLY A 203 -9.02 19.27 -3.21
CA GLY A 203 -9.78 19.13 -1.95
C GLY A 203 -9.70 17.74 -1.33
N MET A 204 -9.56 16.69 -2.15
CA MET A 204 -9.42 15.30 -1.69
C MET A 204 -8.04 14.99 -1.13
N ASN A 205 -6.97 15.56 -1.69
CA ASN A 205 -5.63 15.47 -1.10
C ASN A 205 -5.59 16.08 0.31
N GLN A 206 -6.39 17.12 0.56
CA GLN A 206 -6.49 17.72 1.88
C GLN A 206 -7.27 16.81 2.85
N LYS A 207 -8.40 16.24 2.41
CA LYS A 207 -9.16 15.25 3.21
C LYS A 207 -8.38 13.97 3.48
N LEU A 208 -7.60 13.47 2.51
CA LEU A 208 -6.79 12.27 2.73
C LEU A 208 -5.63 12.57 3.67
N ARG A 209 -4.98 13.74 3.57
CA ARG A 209 -4.00 14.18 4.57
C ARG A 209 -4.61 14.26 5.97
N GLN A 210 -5.86 14.69 6.11
CA GLN A 210 -6.58 14.64 7.39
C GLN A 210 -6.80 13.20 7.89
N GLN A 211 -7.04 12.24 7.00
CA GLN A 211 -7.13 10.81 7.36
C GLN A 211 -5.76 10.18 7.73
N GLU A 212 -4.65 10.85 7.42
CA GLU A 212 -3.29 10.43 7.77
C GLU A 212 -2.80 11.04 9.09
N LEU A 213 -3.59 11.94 9.70
CA LEU A 213 -3.28 12.52 10.99
C LEU A 213 -3.47 11.52 12.13
N LEU A 214 -2.60 11.60 13.11
CA LEU A 214 -2.62 10.84 14.35
C LEU A 214 -3.10 11.76 15.46
N HIS A 215 -4.26 11.48 16.03
CA HIS A 215 -4.79 12.25 17.15
C HIS A 215 -4.14 11.75 18.44
N VAL A 216 -3.52 12.68 19.15
CA VAL A 216 -2.83 12.41 20.41
C VAL A 216 -3.46 13.25 21.51
N GLN A 217 -3.92 12.56 22.55
CA GLN A 217 -4.68 13.19 23.65
C GLN A 217 -3.82 14.15 24.49
N GLN A 218 -2.50 13.95 24.51
CA GLN A 218 -1.55 14.80 25.22
C GLN A 218 -1.27 16.10 24.47
N LYS A 219 -0.86 17.13 25.22
CA LYS A 219 -0.30 18.34 24.60
C LYS A 219 1.11 18.06 24.12
N GLU A 220 1.50 18.71 23.02
CA GLU A 220 2.83 18.56 22.43
C GLU A 220 3.97 18.81 23.42
N GLN A 221 3.83 19.81 24.30
CA GLN A 221 4.87 20.19 25.27
C GLN A 221 5.07 19.16 26.39
N GLU A 222 4.14 18.22 26.55
CA GLU A 222 4.18 17.16 27.56
C GLU A 222 4.86 15.88 27.03
N ILE A 223 5.18 15.84 25.73
CA ILE A 223 5.80 14.68 25.09
C ILE A 223 7.31 14.89 24.99
N GLU A 224 8.06 13.94 25.50
CA GLU A 224 9.50 13.88 25.37
C GLU A 224 9.91 13.30 24.00
N TRP A 225 10.27 14.20 23.08
CA TRP A 225 10.67 13.88 21.70
C TRP A 225 12.17 13.63 21.51
N VAL A 226 12.92 13.42 22.60
CA VAL A 226 14.39 13.36 22.55
C VAL A 226 14.84 12.17 21.73
N VAL A 227 15.54 12.42 20.62
CA VAL A 227 16.34 11.39 19.95
C VAL A 227 17.71 11.41 20.61
N GLU A 228 18.16 10.27 21.11
CA GLU A 228 19.56 10.11 21.51
C GLU A 228 20.43 10.16 20.26
N LEU A 229 20.77 11.38 19.83
CA LEU A 229 21.73 11.63 18.78
C LEU A 229 23.11 11.25 19.34
N ALA A 230 23.46 9.97 19.26
CA ALA A 230 24.86 9.61 19.24
C ALA A 230 25.48 10.34 18.04
N ASP A 231 26.59 11.02 18.30
CA ASP A 231 27.28 11.96 17.39
C ASP A 231 27.23 11.48 15.92
N ASP A 232 27.05 12.40 14.96
CA ASP A 232 26.99 12.14 13.50
C ASP A 232 28.31 11.52 12.95
N GLN A 233 29.25 11.22 13.84
CA GLN A 233 30.52 10.53 13.62
C GLN A 233 30.43 9.00 13.74
N SER A 234 29.24 8.40 13.78
CA SER A 234 29.14 6.94 13.72
C SER A 234 29.86 6.40 12.47
N GLU A 235 30.96 5.67 12.67
CA GLU A 235 31.70 5.09 11.55
C GLU A 235 30.76 4.20 10.72
N PRO A 236 30.90 4.21 9.38
CA PRO A 236 30.14 3.29 8.55
C PRO A 236 30.33 1.86 9.05
N PRO A 237 29.28 1.02 8.98
CA PRO A 237 29.37 -0.34 9.49
C PRO A 237 30.50 -1.10 8.80
N ALA A 238 31.04 -2.14 9.43
CA ALA A 238 32.10 -2.98 8.87
C ALA A 238 31.77 -3.57 7.47
N THR A 239 30.48 -3.57 7.10
CA THR A 239 29.96 -3.95 5.79
C THR A 239 30.12 -2.86 4.71
N GLY A 240 30.66 -1.68 5.04
CA GLY A 240 30.97 -0.58 4.13
C GLY A 240 29.91 0.52 4.08
N SER A 241 28.62 0.19 3.94
CA SER A 241 27.53 1.19 3.91
C SER A 241 26.32 0.75 4.72
N TRP A 242 25.56 1.72 5.21
CA TRP A 242 24.31 1.47 5.91
C TRP A 242 23.28 0.75 5.04
N LEU A 243 23.17 1.13 3.76
CA LEU A 243 22.33 0.41 2.79
C LEU A 243 22.71 -1.07 2.71
N ARG A 244 24.00 -1.38 2.59
CA ARG A 244 24.47 -2.77 2.50
C ARG A 244 24.22 -3.55 3.79
N LYS A 245 24.40 -2.91 4.95
CA LYS A 245 24.04 -3.52 6.24
C LYS A 245 22.54 -3.83 6.31
N ARG A 246 21.69 -2.87 5.97
CA ARG A 246 20.23 -3.05 5.93
C ARG A 246 19.80 -4.17 4.98
N GLN A 247 20.41 -4.24 3.80
CA GLN A 247 20.14 -5.32 2.85
C GLN A 247 20.49 -6.70 3.43
N LEU A 248 21.65 -6.84 4.07
CA LEU A 248 22.08 -8.10 4.69
C LEU A 248 21.20 -8.50 5.87
N ASP A 249 20.96 -7.58 6.81
CA ASP A 249 20.16 -7.85 8.00
C ASP A 249 18.69 -8.08 7.64
N GLY A 250 18.17 -7.35 6.65
CA GLY A 250 16.83 -7.53 6.09
C GLY A 250 16.65 -8.90 5.44
N ALA A 251 17.59 -9.34 4.60
CA ALA A 251 17.51 -10.64 3.94
C ALA A 251 17.63 -11.82 4.91
N LEU A 252 18.29 -11.61 6.05
CA LEU A 252 18.42 -12.60 7.12
C LEU A 252 17.32 -12.49 8.18
N ASN A 253 16.32 -11.63 7.99
CA ASN A 253 15.23 -11.34 8.94
C ASN A 253 15.73 -10.98 10.35
N ARG A 254 16.92 -10.39 10.47
CA ARG A 254 17.51 -10.02 11.76
C ARG A 254 16.78 -8.83 12.37
N VAL A 255 16.54 -8.91 13.68
CA VAL A 255 16.02 -7.84 14.51
C VAL A 255 16.96 -7.60 15.70
N PRO A 256 17.06 -6.38 16.24
CA PRO A 256 17.84 -6.11 17.44
C PRO A 256 17.33 -6.85 18.68
N GLU A 257 18.18 -6.98 19.69
CA GLU A 257 17.80 -7.57 20.97
C GLU A 257 16.68 -6.75 21.63
N GLY A 258 15.69 -7.45 22.20
CA GLY A 258 14.53 -6.81 22.84
C GLY A 258 13.52 -6.19 21.86
N PHE A 259 13.66 -6.39 20.54
CA PHE A 259 12.76 -5.82 19.53
C PHE A 259 11.28 -6.12 19.80
N TYR A 260 10.89 -7.40 19.95
CA TYR A 260 9.48 -7.75 20.14
C TYR A 260 8.87 -7.17 21.43
N PRO A 261 9.51 -7.28 22.61
CA PRO A 261 9.03 -6.59 23.80
C PRO A 261 8.83 -5.08 23.61
N ARG A 262 9.68 -4.39 22.83
CA ARG A 262 9.53 -2.96 22.53
C ARG A 262 8.33 -2.67 21.63
N VAL A 263 8.12 -3.47 20.58
CA VAL A 263 6.91 -3.38 19.74
C VAL A 263 5.65 -3.61 20.57
N TRP A 264 5.70 -4.56 21.51
CA TRP A 264 4.60 -4.78 22.45
C TRP A 264 4.30 -3.55 23.31
N GLN A 265 5.33 -2.87 23.83
CA GLN A 265 5.11 -1.64 24.58
C GLN A 265 4.44 -0.59 23.70
N LEU A 266 4.90 -0.38 22.46
CA LEU A 266 4.28 0.56 21.53
C LEU A 266 2.79 0.29 21.31
N LEU A 267 2.37 -0.98 21.16
CA LEU A 267 0.96 -1.34 20.98
C LEU A 267 0.06 -0.92 22.15
N LYS A 268 0.59 -0.73 23.37
CA LYS A 268 -0.19 -0.21 24.49
C LYS A 268 -0.58 1.25 24.35
N HIS A 269 0.06 1.97 23.43
CA HIS A 269 -0.10 3.41 23.25
C HIS A 269 -0.83 3.79 21.96
N CYS A 270 -1.15 2.83 21.09
CA CYS A 270 -1.88 3.08 19.84
C CYS A 270 -2.96 2.04 19.59
N LYS A 271 -3.89 2.33 18.67
CA LYS A 271 -4.91 1.36 18.23
C LYS A 271 -4.33 0.13 17.54
N GLY A 272 -3.16 0.30 16.91
CA GLY A 272 -2.45 -0.78 16.26
C GLY A 272 -1.40 -0.27 15.28
N LEU A 273 -0.77 -1.22 14.58
CA LEU A 273 0.26 -0.95 13.58
C LEU A 273 -0.20 -1.48 12.23
N VAL A 274 0.18 -0.78 11.16
CA VAL A 274 -0.03 -1.23 9.77
C VAL A 274 1.28 -1.14 9.01
N VAL A 275 1.67 -2.25 8.39
CA VAL A 275 2.89 -2.33 7.56
C VAL A 275 2.50 -2.78 6.16
N GLY A 276 2.87 -1.98 5.16
CA GLY A 276 2.44 -2.23 3.79
C GLY A 276 1.04 -1.71 3.49
N ASP A 277 0.31 -2.47 2.67
CA ASP A 277 -1.00 -2.04 2.18
C ASP A 277 -2.02 -1.95 3.31
N LYS A 278 -2.49 -0.73 3.59
CA LYS A 278 -3.50 -0.44 4.60
C LYS A 278 -4.88 -1.03 4.33
N LEU A 279 -5.19 -1.42 3.09
CA LEU A 279 -6.48 -2.06 2.76
C LEU A 279 -6.50 -3.55 3.08
N GLU A 280 -5.33 -4.19 3.19
CA GLU A 280 -5.22 -5.61 3.53
C GLU A 280 -5.31 -5.80 5.05
N ARG A 281 -6.35 -6.50 5.52
CA ARG A 281 -6.57 -6.76 6.96
C ARG A 281 -5.41 -7.54 7.57
N ARG A 282 -4.77 -8.43 6.80
CA ARG A 282 -3.62 -9.24 7.24
C ARG A 282 -2.35 -8.40 7.43
N ASN A 283 -2.35 -7.12 7.06
CA ASN A 283 -1.23 -6.19 7.22
C ASN A 283 -1.33 -5.34 8.51
N ARG A 284 -2.20 -5.75 9.43
CA ARG A 284 -2.50 -5.01 10.66
C ARG A 284 -2.17 -5.83 11.90
N LEU A 285 -1.61 -5.16 12.89
CA LEU A 285 -1.54 -5.63 14.27
C LEU A 285 -2.55 -4.81 15.06
N ASP A 286 -3.63 -5.45 15.50
CA ASP A 286 -4.65 -4.79 16.31
C ASP A 286 -4.28 -4.86 17.79
N SER A 287 -4.09 -3.70 18.43
CA SER A 287 -3.61 -3.64 19.81
C SER A 287 -4.60 -4.26 20.79
N GLU A 288 -5.90 -4.00 20.63
CA GLU A 288 -6.91 -4.48 21.57
C GLU A 288 -6.97 -6.01 21.56
N LEU A 289 -6.99 -6.62 20.37
CA LEU A 289 -7.00 -8.06 20.21
C LEU A 289 -5.70 -8.71 20.74
N LEU A 290 -4.55 -8.20 20.34
CA LEU A 290 -3.25 -8.81 20.69
C LEU A 290 -2.94 -8.70 22.18
N LEU A 291 -3.23 -7.55 22.80
CA LEU A 291 -2.97 -7.32 24.22
C LEU A 291 -3.91 -8.12 25.13
N ALA A 292 -5.09 -8.51 24.64
CA ALA A 292 -6.03 -9.36 25.37
C ALA A 292 -5.66 -10.85 25.31
N GLU A 293 -5.07 -11.31 24.20
CA GLU A 293 -4.83 -12.73 23.94
C GLU A 293 -3.41 -13.23 24.26
N MET A 294 -2.43 -12.33 24.34
CA MET A 294 -1.00 -12.70 24.38
C MET A 294 -0.22 -11.93 25.46
N THR A 295 1.06 -12.26 25.62
CA THR A 295 2.01 -11.47 26.43
C THR A 295 3.29 -11.12 25.66
N SER A 296 4.00 -10.09 26.12
CA SER A 296 5.18 -9.52 25.44
C SER A 296 6.35 -10.51 25.23
N GLY A 297 6.43 -11.56 26.05
CA GLY A 297 7.49 -12.58 26.01
C GLY A 297 7.09 -13.85 25.26
N GLU A 298 5.87 -13.94 24.76
CA GLU A 298 5.39 -15.14 24.08
C GLU A 298 5.87 -15.22 22.64
N ARG A 299 6.27 -16.43 22.24
CA ARG A 299 6.71 -16.74 20.87
C ARG A 299 5.63 -16.42 19.83
N ASN A 300 4.36 -16.58 20.18
CA ASN A 300 3.24 -16.33 19.25
C ASN A 300 3.16 -14.86 18.82
N PHE A 301 3.35 -13.93 19.76
CA PHE A 301 3.38 -12.50 19.44
C PHE A 301 4.55 -12.18 18.50
N ALA A 302 5.75 -12.69 18.80
CA ALA A 302 6.92 -12.50 17.94
C ALA A 302 6.68 -13.02 16.51
N LEU A 303 6.05 -14.19 16.37
CA LEU A 303 5.70 -14.76 15.06
C LEU A 303 4.68 -13.92 14.28
N GLN A 304 3.73 -13.27 14.94
CA GLN A 304 2.77 -12.36 14.30
C GLN A 304 3.47 -11.11 13.74
N VAL A 305 4.33 -10.48 14.56
CA VAL A 305 5.14 -9.33 14.12
C VAL A 305 6.07 -9.74 12.97
N GLU A 306 6.70 -10.90 13.07
CA GLU A 306 7.59 -11.42 12.03
C GLU A 306 6.82 -11.73 10.74
N HIS A 307 5.65 -12.36 10.82
CA HIS A 307 4.78 -12.62 9.67
C HIS A 307 4.43 -11.32 8.93
N LEU A 308 4.11 -10.26 9.69
CA LEU A 308 3.82 -8.95 9.11
C LEU A 308 5.04 -8.37 8.38
N LEU A 309 6.21 -8.36 9.00
CA LEU A 309 7.42 -7.83 8.39
C LEU A 309 7.90 -8.67 7.19
N ASN A 310 7.65 -9.99 7.19
CA ASN A 310 8.06 -10.92 6.12
C ASN A 310 7.32 -10.69 4.81
N LYS A 311 6.26 -9.87 4.81
CA LYS A 311 5.56 -9.42 3.59
C LYS A 311 6.25 -8.25 2.89
N ILE A 312 7.33 -7.72 3.46
CA ILE A 312 8.13 -6.68 2.84
C ILE A 312 9.17 -7.36 1.93
N ASP A 313 9.01 -7.17 0.62
CA ASP A 313 9.93 -7.75 -0.38
C ASP A 313 11.33 -7.12 -0.34
N ALA A 314 11.41 -5.81 -0.12
CA ALA A 314 12.66 -5.06 -0.13
C ALA A 314 13.39 -5.15 1.22
N PRO A 315 14.56 -5.81 1.30
CA PRO A 315 15.29 -6.03 2.56
C PRO A 315 15.66 -4.73 3.29
N GLU A 316 16.08 -3.71 2.54
CA GLU A 316 16.42 -2.40 3.09
C GLU A 316 15.20 -1.68 3.69
N TYR A 317 14.03 -1.79 3.03
CA TYR A 317 12.80 -1.21 3.54
C TYR A 317 12.31 -1.94 4.78
N ARG A 318 12.48 -3.27 4.85
CA ARG A 318 12.20 -4.06 6.05
C ARG A 318 13.00 -3.53 7.24
N GLN A 319 14.29 -3.26 7.05
CA GLN A 319 15.12 -2.72 8.13
C GLN A 319 14.73 -1.29 8.53
N ILE A 320 14.33 -0.43 7.59
CA ILE A 320 13.77 0.89 7.93
C ILE A 320 12.49 0.76 8.77
N ASN A 321 11.62 -0.22 8.50
CA ASN A 321 10.44 -0.48 9.33
C ASN A 321 10.83 -0.91 10.76
N ILE A 322 11.86 -1.76 10.90
CA ILE A 322 12.40 -2.15 12.21
C ILE A 322 12.97 -0.95 12.96
N GLU A 323 13.77 -0.12 12.30
CA GLU A 323 14.33 1.13 12.86
C GLU A 323 13.21 2.09 13.30
N ALA A 324 12.19 2.29 12.48
CA ALA A 324 11.05 3.14 12.79
C ALA A 324 10.24 2.62 14.00
N LEU A 325 9.99 1.31 14.08
CA LEU A 325 9.29 0.70 15.21
C LEU A 325 10.06 0.84 16.52
N LEU A 326 11.38 0.70 16.48
CA LEU A 326 12.24 0.91 17.65
C LEU A 326 12.21 2.36 18.13
N GLU A 327 12.22 3.32 17.20
CA GLU A 327 12.12 4.73 17.55
C GLU A 327 10.75 5.07 18.15
N LEU A 328 9.66 4.63 17.53
CA LEU A 328 8.32 4.81 18.09
C LEU A 328 8.17 4.16 19.47
N ALA A 329 8.74 2.97 19.68
CA ALA A 329 8.74 2.32 20.98
C ALA A 329 9.55 3.10 22.02
N ALA A 330 10.70 3.68 21.66
CA ALA A 330 11.48 4.52 22.55
C ALA A 330 10.71 5.79 22.97
N ILE A 331 9.98 6.41 22.04
CA ILE A 331 9.08 7.53 22.37
C ILE A 331 7.98 7.06 23.33
N ALA A 332 7.32 5.93 23.06
CA ALA A 332 6.29 5.40 23.93
C ALA A 332 6.80 5.08 25.34
N GLU A 333 7.99 4.50 25.47
CA GLU A 333 8.63 4.19 26.75
C GLU A 333 8.92 5.44 27.59
N ARG A 334 9.38 6.53 26.95
CA ARG A 334 9.62 7.83 27.62
C ARG A 334 8.32 8.54 27.97
N ASN A 335 7.21 8.18 27.33
CA ASN A 335 5.92 8.85 27.49
C ASN A 335 4.81 7.86 27.92
N PRO A 336 4.79 7.41 29.19
CA PRO A 336 3.78 6.44 29.68
C PRO A 336 2.33 6.93 29.54
N GLY A 337 2.13 8.24 29.44
CA GLY A 337 0.83 8.85 29.20
C GLY A 337 0.34 8.70 27.76
N LEU A 338 1.25 8.57 26.78
CA LEU A 338 0.97 8.69 25.33
C LEU A 338 -0.22 7.84 24.89
N LYS A 339 -1.17 8.44 24.18
CA LYS A 339 -2.31 7.73 23.58
C LYS A 339 -2.58 8.25 22.18
N ILE A 340 -2.42 7.36 21.20
CA ILE A 340 -2.67 7.57 19.78
C ILE A 340 -3.97 6.84 19.43
N GLU A 341 -4.97 7.55 18.94
CA GLU A 341 -6.31 6.99 18.71
C GLU A 341 -6.40 6.13 17.45
N GLU A 342 -5.48 6.31 16.51
CA GLU A 342 -5.44 5.65 15.22
C GLU A 342 -4.41 4.52 15.13
N TYR A 343 -4.49 3.75 14.04
CA TYR A 343 -3.41 2.88 13.63
C TYR A 343 -2.24 3.71 13.10
N ILE A 344 -1.02 3.39 13.54
CA ILE A 344 0.18 3.98 12.95
C ILE A 344 0.51 3.20 11.66
N VAL A 345 0.36 3.85 10.51
CA VAL A 345 0.71 3.28 9.21
C VAL A 345 2.17 3.58 8.90
N LEU A 346 3.05 2.58 9.02
CA LEU A 346 4.49 2.79 8.87
C LEU A 346 4.87 3.30 7.48
N ASP A 347 4.19 2.81 6.45
CA ASP A 347 4.36 3.26 5.06
C ASP A 347 4.17 4.78 4.89
N ILE A 348 3.22 5.36 5.63
CA ILE A 348 2.93 6.79 5.61
C ILE A 348 3.99 7.53 6.44
N LEU A 349 4.21 7.09 7.68
CA LEU A 349 5.19 7.69 8.58
C LEU A 349 6.60 7.76 7.95
N ILE A 350 7.09 6.63 7.43
CA ILE A 350 8.42 6.55 6.80
C ILE A 350 8.43 7.37 5.51
N GLY A 351 7.35 7.36 4.73
CA GLY A 351 7.22 8.20 3.54
C GLY A 351 7.36 9.70 3.85
N HIS A 352 6.76 10.16 4.96
CA HIS A 352 6.94 11.53 5.45
C HIS A 352 8.36 11.79 5.94
N ALA A 353 8.98 10.83 6.63
CA ALA A 353 10.37 10.94 7.06
C ALA A 353 11.34 11.11 5.88
N VAL A 354 11.18 10.28 4.82
CA VAL A 354 11.96 10.39 3.58
C VAL A 354 11.74 11.74 2.90
N ARG A 355 10.48 12.20 2.82
CA ARG A 355 10.16 13.51 2.23
C ARG A 355 10.83 14.65 2.98
N GLN A 356 10.74 14.65 4.31
CA GLN A 356 11.36 15.69 5.14
C GLN A 356 12.90 15.65 5.01
N ALA A 357 13.50 14.46 5.02
CA ALA A 357 14.94 14.28 4.85
C ALA A 357 15.46 14.83 3.52
N TRP A 358 14.70 14.63 2.45
CA TRP A 358 15.04 15.18 1.14
C TRP A 358 14.90 16.70 1.11
N LEU A 359 13.75 17.23 1.53
CA LEU A 359 13.44 18.65 1.39
C LEU A 359 14.24 19.55 2.34
N GLU A 360 14.77 19.01 3.45
CA GLU A 360 15.71 19.75 4.30
C GLU A 360 17.02 20.08 3.55
N ASN A 361 17.44 19.23 2.62
CA ASN A 361 18.61 19.46 1.76
C ASN A 361 18.26 20.10 0.40
N HIS A 362 16.98 20.05 0.01
CA HIS A 362 16.47 20.49 -1.29
C HIS A 362 15.15 21.28 -1.18
N PRO A 363 15.12 22.43 -0.49
CA PRO A 363 13.90 23.18 -0.21
C PRO A 363 13.20 23.71 -1.48
N GLU A 364 13.94 23.89 -2.59
CA GLU A 364 13.42 24.34 -3.87
C GLU A 364 12.58 23.27 -4.61
N GLN A 365 12.59 22.03 -4.14
CA GLN A 365 11.93 20.89 -4.80
C GLN A 365 10.59 20.51 -4.17
N VAL A 366 10.06 21.31 -3.23
CA VAL A 366 8.82 21.02 -2.49
C VAL A 366 7.65 20.66 -3.42
N ASP A 367 7.45 21.45 -4.48
CA ASP A 367 6.33 21.30 -5.41
C ASP A 367 6.55 20.20 -6.46
N ARG A 368 7.79 19.71 -6.58
CA ARG A 368 8.20 18.68 -7.55
C ARG A 368 8.81 17.45 -6.87
N TYR A 369 8.62 17.29 -5.57
CA TYR A 369 9.18 16.20 -4.77
C TYR A 369 8.91 14.83 -5.40
N ASP A 370 7.74 14.70 -6.02
CA ASP A 370 7.29 13.48 -6.67
C ASP A 370 8.22 12.99 -7.79
N GLU A 371 8.93 13.91 -8.47
CA GLU A 371 9.93 13.61 -9.50
C GLU A 371 11.21 13.02 -8.88
N PHE A 372 11.54 13.45 -7.66
CA PHE A 372 12.77 13.06 -6.95
C PHE A 372 12.54 11.96 -5.92
N LYS A 373 11.30 11.53 -5.72
CA LYS A 373 10.90 10.60 -4.65
C LYS A 373 11.75 9.34 -4.62
N ALA A 374 12.07 8.78 -5.78
CA ALA A 374 12.83 7.53 -5.85
C ALA A 374 14.31 7.71 -5.46
N ILE A 375 14.92 8.84 -5.85
CA ILE A 375 16.27 9.23 -5.42
C ILE A 375 16.25 9.56 -3.92
N ALA A 376 15.19 10.21 -3.43
CA ALA A 376 15.00 10.48 -2.02
C ALA A 376 15.01 9.20 -1.18
N TRP A 377 14.29 8.15 -1.61
CA TRP A 377 14.37 6.83 -0.96
C TRP A 377 15.77 6.22 -1.01
N SER A 378 16.42 6.23 -2.17
CA SER A 378 17.80 5.75 -2.32
C SER A 378 18.78 6.45 -1.37
N SER A 379 18.64 7.78 -1.21
CA SER A 379 19.44 8.57 -0.27
C SER A 379 19.12 8.22 1.19
N PHE A 380 17.84 8.01 1.52
CA PHE A 380 17.38 7.70 2.87
C PHE A 380 17.90 6.33 3.33
N TYR A 381 17.93 5.33 2.44
CA TYR A 381 18.51 4.02 2.73
C TYR A 381 20.01 4.04 2.98
N GLN A 382 20.72 5.12 2.62
CA GLN A 382 22.14 5.29 2.90
C GLN A 382 22.40 6.02 4.23
N MET A 383 21.39 6.67 4.81
CA MET A 383 21.53 7.41 6.07
C MET A 383 21.81 6.48 7.25
N SER A 384 22.54 6.97 8.26
CA SER A 384 22.74 6.22 9.51
C SER A 384 21.40 6.00 10.24
N PRO A 385 21.27 4.96 11.07
CA PRO A 385 20.07 4.72 11.87
C PRO A 385 19.69 5.91 12.76
N TYR A 386 20.67 6.67 13.26
CA TYR A 386 20.44 7.87 14.07
C TYR A 386 19.78 9.00 13.28
N ARG A 387 20.21 9.23 12.03
CA ARG A 387 19.57 10.21 11.15
C ARG A 387 18.17 9.76 10.75
N VAL A 388 17.99 8.46 10.46
CA VAL A 388 16.66 7.89 10.19
C VAL A 388 15.73 8.10 11.38
N ALA A 389 16.15 7.77 12.60
CA ALA A 389 15.41 8.01 13.83
C ALA A 389 14.99 9.48 13.98
N GLY A 390 15.91 10.42 13.76
CA GLY A 390 15.62 11.85 13.74
C GLY A 390 14.48 12.23 12.79
N TYR A 391 14.47 11.68 11.58
CA TYR A 391 13.41 11.95 10.61
C TYR A 391 12.10 11.21 10.91
N ILE A 392 12.16 10.02 11.53
CA ILE A 392 10.96 9.32 12.01
C ILE A 392 10.28 10.16 13.09
N VAL A 393 11.03 10.73 14.03
CA VAL A 393 10.49 11.65 15.05
C VAL A 393 9.87 12.90 14.41
N LYS A 394 10.58 13.55 13.48
CA LYS A 394 10.06 14.73 12.77
C LYS A 394 8.78 14.40 11.98
N ALA A 395 8.71 13.21 11.37
CA ALA A 395 7.53 12.76 10.64
C ALA A 395 6.37 12.43 11.57
N PHE A 396 6.62 11.74 12.69
CA PHE A 396 5.60 11.42 13.67
C PHE A 396 5.01 12.71 14.23
N ARG A 397 5.84 13.65 14.66
CA ARG A 397 5.42 14.98 15.13
C ARG A 397 4.62 15.77 14.07
N PHE A 398 5.01 15.68 12.80
CA PHE A 398 4.30 16.33 11.69
C PHE A 398 2.91 15.74 11.44
N LEU A 399 2.75 14.43 11.64
CA LEU A 399 1.48 13.73 11.47
C LEU A 399 0.58 13.84 12.70
N THR A 400 1.09 14.30 13.84
CA THR A 400 0.32 14.36 15.08
C THR A 400 -0.49 15.66 15.22
N GLU A 401 -1.78 15.52 15.53
CA GLU A 401 -2.62 16.61 16.04
C GLU A 401 -2.77 16.48 17.57
N PHE A 402 -2.46 17.57 18.30
CA PHE A 402 -2.39 17.56 19.76
C PHE A 402 -3.62 18.19 20.42
N GLY A 403 -4.13 17.51 21.45
CA GLY A 403 -5.17 18.04 22.34
C GLY A 403 -6.35 17.08 22.50
N PRO A 404 -7.29 17.37 23.43
CA PRO A 404 -8.52 16.60 23.51
C PRO A 404 -9.28 16.76 22.20
N VAL A 405 -9.70 15.65 21.58
CA VAL A 405 -10.58 15.66 20.41
C VAL A 405 -11.72 16.62 20.72
N SER A 406 -11.71 17.80 20.08
CA SER A 406 -12.80 18.74 20.26
C SER A 406 -14.04 18.04 19.76
N ALA A 407 -15.00 17.80 20.66
CA ALA A 407 -16.33 17.34 20.32
C ALA A 407 -16.98 18.36 19.37
N LYS A 408 -16.72 18.21 18.07
CA LYS A 408 -17.37 18.84 16.92
C LYS A 408 -17.27 17.78 15.81
N THR A 409 -18.30 16.99 15.53
CA THR A 409 -19.66 17.42 15.25
C THR A 409 -20.64 16.31 15.60
N ALA A 410 -21.16 16.33 16.82
CA ALA A 410 -22.46 15.74 17.13
C ALA A 410 -23.53 16.80 16.84
N TYR A 411 -23.87 16.99 15.57
CA TYR A 411 -25.06 17.72 15.06
C TYR A 411 -25.16 17.32 13.57
N THR A 412 -26.25 16.84 12.98
CA THR A 412 -27.64 16.57 13.37
C THR A 412 -28.27 15.96 12.11
N SER A 413 -28.98 14.83 12.25
CA SER A 413 -30.01 14.30 11.33
C SER A 413 -29.64 13.97 9.88
#